data_AF-A0A7Y4SG87-F1
#
_entry.id   AF-A0A7Y4SG87-F1
#
_cell.length_a   1.000
_cell.length_b   1.000
_cell.length_c   1.000
_cell.angle_alpha   90.00
_cell.angle_beta   90.00
_cell.angle_gamma   90.00
#
_symmetry.space_group_name_H-M   'P 1'
#
loop_
_entity.id
_entity.type
_entity.pdbx_description
1 polymer ?
#
loop_
_entity_poly.entity_id
_entity_poly.type
_entity_poly.pdbx_seq_one_letter_code
_entity_poly.pdbx_strand_id
1 'polypeptide(L)'
;MTTVAASVPVLRWAAKRARLDDGDLVARFNKWPLWLSGEAQPTLKQLEDFARLTHTAIGYFFLPQPPALALPVPDFRILRDEALAEPSCNLLDTLYLCQQRQECYRDHARMHGLPALPFVGSASM
;
A
#
# COMPACT_ATOMS: atom_id res chain seq x y z
N MET A 1 1.86 -20.38 21.32
CA MET A 1 1.47 -19.31 20.39
C MET A 1 1.81 -19.78 18.99
N THR A 2 0.86 -19.72 18.05
CA THR A 2 1.04 -20.22 16.68
C THR A 2 1.88 -19.24 15.86
N THR A 3 3.00 -19.70 15.31
CA THR A 3 3.80 -18.94 14.35
C THR A 3 3.24 -19.08 12.95
N VAL A 4 3.50 -18.10 12.09
CA VAL A 4 3.05 -18.11 10.70
C VAL A 4 4.23 -17.81 9.79
N ALA A 5 4.34 -18.56 8.70
CA ALA A 5 5.34 -18.31 7.68
C ALA A 5 5.10 -16.93 7.04
N ALA A 6 6.14 -16.10 7.02
CA ALA A 6 6.13 -14.79 6.38
C ALA A 6 7.29 -14.71 5.39
N SER A 7 7.06 -14.10 4.24
CA SER A 7 8.02 -13.93 3.18
C SER A 7 9.06 -12.88 3.54
N VAL A 8 10.31 -13.30 3.68
CA VAL A 8 11.45 -12.41 3.95
C VAL A 8 11.60 -11.29 2.91
N PRO A 9 11.49 -11.57 1.58
CA PRO A 9 11.47 -10.50 0.57
C PRO A 9 10.41 -9.43 0.84
N VAL A 10 9.20 -9.84 1.22
CA VAL A 10 8.09 -8.90 1.48
C VAL A 10 8.28 -8.16 2.80
N LEU A 11 8.81 -8.81 3.84
CA LEU A 11 9.14 -8.15 5.11
C LEU A 11 10.15 -7.01 4.90
N ARG A 12 11.23 -7.27 4.16
CA ARG A 12 12.25 -6.26 3.83
C ARG A 12 11.67 -5.13 2.98
N TRP A 13 10.85 -5.46 1.99
CA TRP A 13 10.18 -4.49 1.14
C TRP A 13 9.26 -3.56 1.95
N ALA A 14 8.44 -4.10 2.85
CA ALA A 14 7.54 -3.33 3.70
C ALA A 14 8.32 -2.40 4.66
N ALA A 15 9.39 -2.90 5.29
CA ALA A 15 10.27 -2.11 6.15
C ALA A 15 10.91 -0.92 5.39
N LYS A 16 11.47 -1.18 4.20
CA LYS A 16 12.07 -0.15 3.35
C LYS A 16 11.05 0.93 2.94
N ARG A 17 9.84 0.53 2.57
CA ARG A 17 8.75 1.46 2.20
C ARG A 17 8.30 2.32 3.38
N ALA A 18 8.29 1.75 4.58
CA ALA A 18 7.98 2.45 5.82
C ALA A 18 9.14 3.33 6.33
N ARG A 19 10.31 3.33 5.64
CA ARG A 19 11.54 4.00 6.07
C ARG A 19 11.99 3.62 7.48
N LEU A 20 11.76 2.37 7.86
CA LEU A 20 12.20 1.81 9.12
C LEU A 20 13.55 1.13 8.91
N ASP A 21 14.51 1.41 9.80
CA ASP A 21 15.78 0.70 9.80
C ASP A 21 15.73 -0.56 10.68
N ASP A 22 16.79 -1.38 10.61
CA ASP A 22 16.86 -2.60 11.40
C ASP A 22 16.90 -2.32 12.91
N GLY A 23 17.40 -1.16 13.35
CA GLY A 23 17.43 -0.75 14.75
C GLY A 23 16.04 -0.48 15.30
N ASP A 24 15.23 0.28 14.57
CA ASP A 24 13.82 0.54 14.87
C ASP A 24 13.03 -0.75 15.01
N LEU A 25 13.28 -1.69 14.09
CA LEU A 25 12.58 -2.97 14.04
C LEU A 25 13.05 -3.94 15.12
N VAL A 26 14.35 -4.00 15.43
CA VAL A 26 14.88 -4.83 16.53
C VAL A 26 14.34 -4.35 17.87
N ALA A 27 14.23 -3.04 18.10
CA ALA A 27 13.71 -2.48 19.35
C ALA A 27 12.25 -2.89 19.61
N ARG A 28 11.45 -3.07 18.55
CA ARG A 28 10.02 -3.42 18.65
C ARG A 28 9.75 -4.91 18.45
N PHE A 29 10.59 -5.57 17.68
CA PHE A 29 10.52 -6.98 17.33
C PHE A 29 11.91 -7.61 17.53
N ASN A 30 12.26 -7.98 18.75
CA ASN A 30 13.60 -8.49 19.09
C ASN A 30 14.06 -9.68 18.23
N LYS A 31 13.12 -10.44 17.65
CA LYS A 31 13.39 -11.57 16.75
C LYS A 31 13.50 -11.17 15.27
N TRP A 32 13.47 -9.88 14.93
CA TRP A 32 13.58 -9.39 13.55
C TRP A 32 14.75 -10.00 12.77
N PRO A 33 15.98 -10.07 13.31
CA PRO A 33 17.09 -10.69 12.58
C PRO A 33 16.85 -12.18 12.29
N LEU A 34 16.22 -12.89 13.23
CA LEU A 34 15.85 -14.31 13.09
C LEU A 34 14.70 -14.53 12.09
N TRP A 35 13.81 -13.54 11.96
CA TRP A 35 12.78 -13.56 10.90
C TRP A 35 13.44 -13.43 9.53
N LEU A 36 14.45 -12.57 9.40
CA LEU A 36 15.16 -12.35 8.15
C LEU A 36 16.08 -13.51 7.74
N SER A 37 16.65 -14.24 8.70
CA SER A 37 17.43 -15.46 8.43
C SER A 37 16.58 -16.72 8.23
N GLY A 38 15.30 -16.66 8.63
CA GLY A 38 14.38 -17.81 8.58
C GLY A 38 14.52 -18.77 9.76
N GLU A 39 15.39 -18.48 10.73
CA GLU A 39 15.59 -19.26 11.96
C GLU A 39 14.39 -19.19 12.91
N ALA A 40 13.59 -18.12 12.83
CA ALA A 40 12.35 -17.98 13.57
C ALA A 40 11.26 -17.35 12.70
N GLN A 41 10.01 -17.69 13.00
CA GLN A 41 8.85 -17.09 12.35
C GLN A 41 8.12 -16.13 13.32
N PRO A 42 7.52 -15.04 12.81
CA PRO A 42 6.63 -14.22 13.61
C PRO A 42 5.39 -15.01 14.05
N THR A 43 4.82 -14.63 15.18
CA THR A 43 3.43 -14.99 15.50
C THR A 43 2.48 -14.18 14.63
N LEU A 44 1.24 -14.66 14.45
CA LEU A 44 0.23 -13.91 13.70
C LEU A 44 0.04 -12.49 14.25
N LYS A 45 -0.03 -12.34 15.58
CA LYS A 45 -0.15 -11.04 16.25
C LYS A 45 1.03 -10.12 15.95
N GLN A 46 2.26 -10.64 15.99
CA GLN A 46 3.45 -9.85 15.63
C GLN A 46 3.42 -9.41 14.16
N LEU A 47 2.95 -10.28 13.27
CA LEU A 47 2.83 -9.96 11.85
C LEU A 47 1.72 -8.92 11.61
N GLU A 48 0.60 -8.98 12.34
CA GLU A 48 -0.45 -7.94 12.34
C GLU A 48 0.06 -6.60 12.88
N ASP A 49 0.85 -6.61 13.95
CA ASP A 49 1.47 -5.42 14.52
C ASP A 49 2.44 -4.78 13.51
N PHE A 50 3.25 -5.59 12.83
CA PHE A 50 4.15 -5.15 11.77
C PHE A 50 3.40 -4.63 10.53
N ALA A 51 2.30 -5.29 10.14
CA ALA A 51 1.43 -4.88 9.05
C ALA A 51 0.85 -3.47 9.29
N ARG A 52 0.37 -3.21 10.51
CA ARG A 52 -0.13 -1.88 10.90
C ARG A 52 0.98 -0.84 10.93
N LEU A 53 2.14 -1.19 11.46
CA LEU A 53 3.29 -0.28 11.53
C LEU A 53 3.78 0.15 10.13
N THR A 54 3.80 -0.78 9.18
CA THR A 54 4.28 -0.55 7.81
C THR A 54 3.19 -0.12 6.85
N HIS A 55 1.95 0.05 7.32
CA HIS A 55 0.77 0.28 6.47
C HIS A 55 0.71 -0.69 5.28
N THR A 56 1.01 -1.96 5.52
CA THR A 56 1.05 -3.01 4.51
C THR A 56 -0.06 -4.02 4.81
N ALA A 57 -0.83 -4.38 3.78
CA ALA A 57 -1.87 -5.40 3.94
C ALA A 57 -1.25 -6.73 4.40
N ILE A 58 -1.78 -7.31 5.48
CA ILE A 58 -1.21 -8.53 6.07
C ILE A 58 -1.09 -9.68 5.06
N GLY A 59 -2.04 -9.77 4.13
CA GLY A 59 -2.04 -10.77 3.06
C GLY A 59 -0.78 -10.74 2.18
N TYR A 60 -0.12 -9.58 2.04
CA TYR A 60 1.07 -9.47 1.22
C TYR A 60 2.25 -10.24 1.80
N PHE A 61 2.34 -10.39 3.12
CA PHE A 61 3.44 -11.14 3.75
C PHE A 61 3.45 -12.63 3.43
N PHE A 62 2.37 -13.15 2.83
CA PHE A 62 2.28 -14.52 2.35
C PHE A 62 2.61 -14.66 0.85
N LEU A 63 2.88 -13.55 0.16
CA LEU A 63 3.32 -13.58 -1.24
C LEU A 63 4.80 -13.97 -1.34
N PRO A 64 5.20 -14.74 -2.37
CA PRO A 64 6.60 -15.15 -2.54
C PRO A 64 7.53 -13.97 -2.80
N GLN A 65 7.02 -12.88 -3.40
CA GLN A 65 7.76 -11.66 -3.71
C GLN A 65 6.88 -10.43 -3.47
N PRO A 66 7.47 -9.25 -3.28
CA PRO A 66 6.73 -7.99 -3.20
C PRO A 66 5.82 -7.79 -4.42
N PRO A 67 4.56 -7.34 -4.23
CA PRO A 67 3.68 -7.03 -5.35
C PRO A 67 4.16 -5.76 -6.07
N ALA A 68 3.95 -5.71 -7.38
CA ALA A 68 4.12 -4.48 -8.14
C ALA A 68 2.94 -3.55 -7.85
N LEU A 69 3.20 -2.42 -7.18
CA LEU A 69 2.16 -1.41 -6.92
C LEU A 69 2.19 -0.34 -8.00
N ALA A 70 1.09 -0.21 -8.74
CA ALA A 70 0.90 0.83 -9.73
C ALA A 70 0.10 2.01 -9.14
N LEU A 71 0.42 3.23 -9.57
CA LEU A 71 -0.42 4.39 -9.30
C LEU A 71 -1.74 4.25 -10.08
N PRO A 72 -2.90 4.33 -9.43
CA PRO A 72 -4.20 4.18 -10.11
C PRO A 72 -4.65 5.48 -10.80
N VAL A 73 -3.72 6.41 -11.07
CA VAL A 73 -3.95 7.69 -11.75
C VAL A 73 -2.88 7.89 -12.82
N PRO A 74 -3.26 8.16 -14.09
CA PRO A 74 -2.31 8.24 -15.20
C PRO A 74 -1.44 9.50 -15.17
N ASP A 75 -2.00 10.65 -14.75
CA ASP A 75 -1.32 11.95 -14.77
C ASP A 75 -0.92 12.42 -13.36
N PHE A 76 -0.15 11.59 -12.64
CA PHE A 76 0.36 11.99 -11.31
C PHE A 76 1.48 13.02 -11.45
N ARG A 77 1.14 14.30 -11.30
CA ARG A 77 2.12 15.39 -11.35
C ARG A 77 2.94 15.44 -10.05
N ILE A 78 4.25 15.26 -10.19
CA ILE A 78 5.23 15.45 -9.12
C ILE A 78 5.82 16.85 -9.26
N LEU A 79 6.15 17.50 -8.13
CA LEU A 79 6.87 18.76 -8.15
C LEU A 79 8.32 18.51 -8.61
N ARG A 80 8.67 18.93 -9.83
CA ARG A 80 10.04 19.13 -10.37
C ARG A 80 11.01 17.93 -10.29
N ASP A 81 11.28 17.29 -11.44
CA ASP A 81 12.42 16.38 -11.75
C ASP A 81 12.81 15.29 -10.71
N GLU A 82 12.01 15.01 -9.71
CA GLU A 82 12.21 13.85 -8.84
C GLU A 82 11.77 12.58 -9.58
N ALA A 83 12.66 11.59 -9.65
CA ALA A 83 12.33 10.26 -10.17
C ALA A 83 11.07 9.76 -9.46
N LEU A 84 10.15 9.16 -10.22
CA LEU A 84 8.88 8.66 -9.69
C LEU A 84 9.15 7.66 -8.56
N ALA A 85 9.12 8.14 -7.32
CA ALA A 85 9.30 7.30 -6.16
C ALA A 85 8.15 6.30 -6.11
N GLU A 86 8.44 5.07 -5.66
CA GLU A 86 7.42 4.08 -5.40
C GLU A 86 6.32 4.72 -4.53
N PRO A 87 5.04 4.66 -4.93
CA PRO A 87 3.99 5.43 -4.26
C PRO A 87 3.86 4.97 -2.81
N SER A 88 3.80 5.94 -1.89
CA SER A 88 3.65 5.66 -0.47
C SER A 88 2.30 4.99 -0.19
N CYS A 89 2.23 4.16 0.86
CA CYS A 89 0.98 3.50 1.22
C CYS A 89 -0.13 4.53 1.52
N ASN A 90 0.20 5.61 2.26
CA ASN A 90 -0.76 6.69 2.54
C ASN A 90 -1.29 7.36 1.26
N LEU A 91 -0.45 7.53 0.24
CA LEU A 91 -0.88 8.06 -1.05
C LEU A 91 -1.86 7.09 -1.74
N LEU A 92 -1.51 5.80 -1.80
CA LEU A 92 -2.37 4.78 -2.40
C LEU A 92 -3.72 4.68 -1.68
N ASP A 93 -3.72 4.63 -0.34
CA ASP A 93 -4.93 4.59 0.46
C ASP A 93 -5.84 5.79 0.19
N THR A 94 -5.23 6.98 0.11
CA THR A 94 -5.95 8.21 -0.23
C THR A 94 -6.57 8.13 -1.64
N LEU A 95 -5.80 7.65 -2.62
CA LEU A 95 -6.28 7.51 -3.99
C LEU A 95 -7.44 6.52 -4.08
N TYR A 96 -7.32 5.35 -3.44
CA TYR A 96 -8.39 4.35 -3.43
C TYR A 96 -9.66 4.87 -2.75
N LEU A 97 -9.53 5.58 -1.63
CA LEU A 97 -10.67 6.20 -0.95
C LEU A 97 -11.37 7.24 -1.85
N CYS A 98 -10.60 8.08 -2.52
CA CYS A 98 -11.14 9.08 -3.46
C CYS A 98 -11.85 8.40 -4.64
N GLN A 99 -11.27 7.34 -5.21
CA GLN A 99 -11.89 6.59 -6.31
C GLN A 99 -13.19 5.93 -5.88
N GLN A 100 -13.23 5.32 -4.69
CA GLN A 100 -14.46 4.74 -4.14
C GLN A 100 -15.58 5.78 -3.98
N ARG A 101 -15.23 6.97 -3.47
CA ARG A 101 -16.19 8.08 -3.34
C ARG A 101 -16.69 8.58 -4.68
N GLN A 102 -15.81 8.70 -5.67
CA GLN A 102 -16.17 9.08 -7.04
C GLN A 102 -17.11 8.05 -7.67
N GLU A 103 -16.82 6.76 -7.51
CA GLU A 103 -17.64 5.66 -8.00
C GLU A 103 -19.05 5.71 -7.39
N CYS A 104 -19.13 5.86 -6.07
CA CYS A 104 -20.39 5.99 -5.36
C CYS A 104 -21.25 7.15 -5.90
N TYR A 105 -20.64 8.33 -6.11
CA TYR A 105 -21.37 9.47 -6.68
C TYR A 105 -21.79 9.22 -8.13
N ARG A 106 -20.93 8.58 -8.94
CA ARG A 106 -21.23 8.22 -10.32
C ARG A 106 -22.45 7.31 -10.42
N ASP A 107 -22.51 6.29 -9.57
CA ASP A 107 -23.62 5.34 -9.55
C ASP A 107 -24.91 5.99 -9.06
N HIS A 108 -24.83 6.85 -8.03
CA HIS A 108 -25.96 7.68 -7.62
C HIS A 108 -26.47 8.56 -8.78
N ALA A 109 -25.58 9.28 -9.47
CA ALA A 109 -25.97 10.17 -10.58
C ALA A 109 -26.67 9.40 -11.72
N ARG A 110 -26.19 8.18 -12.03
CA ARG A 110 -26.82 7.28 -13.00
C ARG A 110 -28.19 6.81 -12.55
N MET A 111 -28.31 6.34 -11.31
CA MET A 111 -29.57 5.82 -10.74
C MET A 111 -30.67 6.89 -10.71
N HIS A 112 -30.30 8.15 -10.48
CA HIS A 112 -31.22 9.28 -10.45
C HIS A 112 -31.39 9.99 -11.81
N GLY A 113 -30.74 9.50 -12.87
CA GLY A 113 -30.89 10.03 -14.22
C GLY A 113 -30.42 11.49 -14.39
N LEU A 114 -29.37 11.90 -13.67
CA LEU A 114 -28.82 13.25 -13.81
C LEU A 114 -28.33 13.47 -15.26
N PRO A 115 -28.56 14.68 -15.83
CA PRO A 115 -28.17 14.97 -17.21
C PRO A 115 -26.65 15.00 -17.37
N ALA A 116 -26.18 14.65 -18.57
CA ALA A 116 -24.77 14.78 -18.93
C ALA A 116 -24.34 16.26 -18.88
N LEU A 117 -23.09 16.48 -18.47
CA LEU A 117 -22.54 17.84 -18.36
C LEU A 117 -22.06 18.31 -19.73
N PRO A 118 -22.58 19.42 -20.27
CA PRO A 118 -22.35 19.83 -21.67
C PRO A 118 -20.90 20.25 -21.96
N PHE A 119 -20.11 20.52 -20.93
CA PHE A 119 -18.70 20.90 -21.06
C PHE A 119 -17.74 19.71 -21.03
N VAL A 120 -18.20 18.50 -20.71
CA VAL A 120 -17.34 17.31 -20.72
C VAL A 120 -17.10 16.88 -22.17
N GLY A 121 -15.85 16.95 -22.62
CA GLY A 121 -15.47 16.64 -24.01
C GLY A 121 -15.70 17.79 -25.01
N SER A 122 -16.11 18.98 -24.55
CA SER A 122 -16.34 20.15 -25.42
C SER A 122 -15.06 20.89 -25.84
N ALA A 123 -13.91 20.53 -25.28
CA ALA A 123 -12.63 21.13 -25.64
C ALA A 123 -12.10 20.52 -26.95
N SER A 124 -11.82 21.36 -27.95
CA SER A 124 -11.07 20.99 -29.15
C SER A 124 -9.61 21.39 -29.00
N MET A 125 -8.70 20.64 -29.63
CA MET A 125 -7.30 21.05 -29.82
C MET A 125 -7.18 22.12 -30.91
#